data_AF-D3PB51-F1
#
_entry.id   AF-D3PB51-F1
#
_cell.length_a   1.000
_cell.length_b   1.000
_cell.length_c   1.000
_cell.angle_alpha   90.00
_cell.angle_beta   90.00
_cell.angle_gamma   90.00
#
_symmetry.space_group_name_H-M   'P 1'
#
loop_
_entity.id
_entity.type
_entity.pdbx_description
1 polymer ?
#
loop_
_entity_poly.entity_id
_entity_poly.type
_entity_poly.pdbx_seq_one_letter_code
_entity_poly.pdbx_strand_id
1 'polypeptide(L)'
;MSKDKNLDWLKNTFEKGKLEATKLAKISKLKIEIASFTKKKDERLKLLGKKVVALLDEGELVEEEIRAEYDAIKEIEEQIEELNHKIEEIKNLKYEPQEKDVYDADYEVYEYEEDKEENLESDNEEIKQDEVDKEEKSFDNDNNPEEENVEAEKSEEDKTKKEMEEK
;
A
#
# COMPACT_ATOMS: atom_id res chain seq x y z
N MET A 1 -29.66 -35.35 15.98
CA MET A 1 -29.34 -34.44 14.86
C MET A 1 -28.38 -35.17 13.92
N SER A 2 -28.65 -35.19 12.61
CA SER A 2 -27.93 -36.04 11.64
C SER A 2 -26.49 -35.55 11.40
N LYS A 3 -25.55 -36.50 11.32
CA LYS A 3 -24.12 -36.23 11.05
C LYS A 3 -23.90 -35.53 9.70
N ASP A 4 -24.79 -35.75 8.75
CA ASP A 4 -24.73 -35.20 7.39
C ASP A 4 -24.85 -33.67 7.39
N LYS A 5 -25.72 -33.11 8.25
CA LYS A 5 -25.88 -31.65 8.38
C LYS A 5 -24.62 -30.96 8.93
N ASN A 6 -23.87 -31.65 9.78
CA ASN A 6 -22.62 -31.13 10.33
C ASN A 6 -21.48 -31.18 9.30
N LEU A 7 -21.44 -32.20 8.44
CA LEU A 7 -20.47 -32.30 7.35
C LEU A 7 -20.71 -31.25 6.27
N ASP A 8 -21.97 -30.99 5.91
CA ASP A 8 -22.31 -29.99 4.89
C ASP A 8 -22.02 -28.56 5.37
N TRP A 9 -22.27 -28.26 6.65
CA TRP A 9 -21.88 -26.98 7.25
C TRP A 9 -20.37 -26.77 7.20
N LEU A 10 -19.58 -27.81 7.53
CA LEU A 10 -18.13 -27.73 7.54
C LEU A 10 -17.58 -27.51 6.12
N LYS A 11 -18.07 -28.28 5.14
CA LYS A 11 -17.72 -28.10 3.71
C LYS A 11 -18.03 -26.69 3.23
N ASN A 12 -19.23 -26.18 3.49
CA ASN A 12 -19.63 -24.84 3.10
C ASN A 12 -18.76 -23.74 3.76
N THR A 13 -18.36 -23.95 5.02
CA THR A 13 -17.47 -23.01 5.73
C THR A 13 -16.05 -23.04 5.14
N PHE A 14 -15.54 -24.23 4.83
CA PHE A 14 -14.22 -24.40 4.22
C PHE A 14 -14.16 -23.78 2.81
N GLU A 15 -15.16 -24.05 1.97
CA GLU A 15 -15.32 -23.48 0.63
C GLU A 15 -15.34 -21.93 0.66
N LYS A 16 -16.12 -21.35 1.58
CA LYS A 16 -16.13 -19.90 1.82
C LYS A 16 -14.76 -19.37 2.25
N GLY A 17 -14.09 -20.07 3.17
CA GLY A 17 -12.75 -19.72 3.62
C GLY A 17 -11.72 -19.73 2.48
N LYS A 18 -11.78 -20.75 1.61
CA LYS A 18 -10.93 -20.86 0.41
C LYS A 18 -11.17 -19.70 -0.56
N LEU A 19 -12.43 -19.32 -0.77
CA LEU A 19 -12.78 -18.17 -1.62
C LEU A 19 -12.18 -16.87 -1.06
N GLU A 20 -12.37 -16.60 0.24
CA GLU A 20 -11.84 -15.38 0.86
C GLU A 20 -10.31 -15.33 0.87
N ALA A 21 -9.63 -16.46 1.12
CA ALA A 21 -8.17 -16.54 1.01
C ALA A 21 -7.70 -16.25 -0.43
N THR A 22 -8.42 -16.78 -1.42
CA THR A 22 -8.12 -16.52 -2.84
C THR A 22 -8.33 -15.06 -3.22
N LYS A 23 -9.41 -14.43 -2.76
CA LYS A 23 -9.66 -13.00 -2.94
C LYS A 23 -8.53 -12.18 -2.32
N LEU A 24 -8.14 -12.48 -1.08
CA LEU A 24 -7.08 -11.78 -0.38
C LEU A 24 -5.76 -11.85 -1.14
N ALA A 25 -5.38 -13.04 -1.63
CA ALA A 25 -4.16 -13.21 -2.42
C ALA A 25 -4.18 -12.40 -3.72
N LYS A 26 -5.29 -12.45 -4.47
CA LYS A 26 -5.46 -11.67 -5.70
C LYS A 26 -5.43 -10.16 -5.44
N ILE A 27 -6.16 -9.68 -4.43
CA ILE A 27 -6.18 -8.27 -4.04
C ILE A 27 -4.79 -7.80 -3.60
N SER A 28 -4.07 -8.62 -2.82
CA SER A 28 -2.72 -8.29 -2.36
C SER A 28 -1.74 -8.13 -3.52
N LYS A 29 -1.81 -9.02 -4.52
CA LYS A 29 -1.03 -8.89 -5.76
C LYS A 29 -1.31 -7.56 -6.46
N LEU A 30 -2.59 -7.22 -6.67
CA LEU A 30 -2.99 -5.96 -7.30
C LEU A 30 -2.54 -4.73 -6.51
N LYS A 31 -2.59 -4.79 -5.17
CA LYS A 31 -2.11 -3.69 -4.30
C LYS A 31 -0.61 -3.45 -4.42
N ILE A 32 0.19 -4.52 -4.52
CA ILE A 32 1.64 -4.42 -4.76
C ILE A 32 1.90 -3.74 -6.10
N GLU A 33 1.13 -4.10 -7.12
CA GLU A 33 1.24 -3.50 -8.45
C GLU A 33 0.87 -2.01 -8.45
N ILE A 34 -0.23 -1.63 -7.76
CA ILE A 34 -0.61 -0.22 -7.55
C ILE A 34 0.51 0.57 -6.86
N ALA A 35 1.15 -0.02 -5.83
CA ALA A 35 2.25 0.63 -5.14
C ALA A 35 3.46 0.87 -6.07
N SER A 36 3.74 -0.08 -6.98
CA SER A 36 4.77 0.10 -8.02
C SER A 36 4.43 1.25 -8.97
N PHE A 37 3.18 1.32 -9.45
CA PHE A 37 2.72 2.41 -10.32
C PHE A 37 2.74 3.76 -9.61
N THR A 38 2.35 3.81 -8.34
CA THR A 38 2.38 5.03 -7.54
C THR A 38 3.81 5.56 -7.41
N LYS A 39 4.79 4.68 -7.14
CA LYS A 39 6.20 5.06 -7.10
C LYS A 39 6.67 5.65 -8.44
N LYS A 40 6.31 5.01 -9.56
CA LYS A 40 6.63 5.54 -10.91
C LYS A 40 5.98 6.90 -11.15
N LYS A 41 4.73 7.10 -10.71
CA LYS A 41 4.03 8.38 -10.80
C LYS A 41 4.77 9.47 -10.04
N ASP A 42 5.19 9.18 -8.81
CA ASP A 42 5.92 10.13 -7.97
C ASP A 42 7.27 10.53 -8.60
N GLU A 43 7.95 9.59 -9.23
CA GLU A 43 9.19 9.87 -9.99
C GLU A 43 8.91 10.78 -11.18
N ARG A 44 7.84 10.52 -11.95
CA ARG A 44 7.43 11.38 -13.07
C ARG A 44 7.01 12.77 -12.62
N LEU A 45 6.26 12.88 -11.52
CA LEU A 45 5.84 14.16 -10.95
C LEU A 45 7.05 14.99 -10.50
N LYS A 46 8.06 14.35 -9.88
CA LYS A 46 9.32 15.02 -9.53
C LYS A 46 10.06 15.52 -10.77
N LEU A 47 10.12 14.75 -11.84
CA LEU A 47 10.75 15.17 -13.10
C LEU A 47 9.99 16.34 -13.74
N LEU A 48 8.67 16.26 -13.80
CA LEU A 48 7.82 17.35 -14.28
C LEU A 48 8.07 18.63 -13.49
N GLY A 49 8.06 18.55 -12.16
CA GLY A 49 8.34 19.71 -11.29
C GLY A 49 9.72 20.31 -11.53
N LYS A 50 10.75 19.49 -11.70
CA LYS A 50 12.11 19.97 -12.03
C LYS A 50 12.16 20.69 -13.37
N LYS A 51 11.50 20.15 -14.40
CA LYS A 51 11.42 20.76 -15.73
C LYS A 51 10.70 22.10 -15.68
N VAL A 52 9.55 22.15 -15.01
CA VAL A 52 8.77 23.39 -14.84
C VAL A 52 9.60 24.47 -14.15
N VAL A 53 10.32 24.14 -13.08
CA VAL A 53 11.20 25.10 -12.40
C VAL A 53 12.32 25.60 -13.32
N ALA A 54 13.00 24.71 -14.05
CA ALA A 54 14.05 25.10 -14.99
C ALA A 54 13.53 26.05 -16.08
N LEU A 55 12.37 25.76 -16.66
CA LEU A 55 11.72 26.60 -17.66
C LEU A 55 11.33 27.98 -17.11
N LEU A 56 10.84 28.02 -15.86
CA LEU A 56 10.55 29.28 -15.19
C LEU A 56 11.82 30.10 -14.93
N ASP A 57 12.94 29.46 -14.58
CA ASP A 57 14.23 30.13 -14.40
C ASP A 57 14.78 30.70 -15.72
N GLU A 58 14.47 30.04 -16.85
CA GLU A 58 14.78 30.50 -18.20
C GLU A 58 13.83 31.61 -18.70
N GLY A 59 12.71 31.83 -18.01
CA GLY A 59 11.72 32.86 -18.32
C GLY A 59 10.69 32.47 -19.38
N GLU A 60 10.68 31.21 -19.82
CA GLU A 60 9.75 30.69 -20.83
C GLU A 60 9.15 29.37 -20.37
N LEU A 61 7.82 29.24 -20.41
CA LEU A 61 7.12 27.98 -20.12
C LEU A 61 6.66 27.35 -21.43
N VAL A 62 7.38 26.33 -21.90
CA VAL A 62 7.11 25.62 -23.15
C VAL A 62 6.35 24.34 -22.87
N GLU A 63 5.11 24.22 -23.40
CA GLU A 63 4.22 23.07 -23.16
C GLU A 63 4.84 21.76 -23.68
N GLU A 64 5.45 21.80 -24.86
CA GLU A 64 6.04 20.64 -25.52
C GLU A 64 7.12 19.97 -24.67
N GLU A 65 7.81 20.74 -23.82
CA GLU A 65 8.89 20.24 -22.98
C GLU A 65 8.41 19.48 -21.73
N ILE A 66 7.18 19.76 -21.28
CA ILE A 66 6.58 19.17 -20.08
C ILE A 66 5.49 18.14 -20.40
N ARG A 67 4.99 18.15 -21.64
CA ARG A 67 3.87 17.31 -22.07
C ARG A 67 4.16 15.81 -21.94
N ALA A 68 5.38 15.38 -22.25
CA ALA A 68 5.75 13.97 -22.17
C ALA A 68 5.62 13.42 -20.74
N GLU A 69 6.05 14.17 -19.73
CA GLU A 69 5.90 13.77 -18.33
C GLU A 69 4.44 13.81 -17.88
N TYR A 70 3.68 14.80 -18.33
CA TYR A 70 2.25 14.90 -18.03
C TYR A 70 1.46 13.71 -18.58
N ASP A 71 1.67 13.38 -19.86
CA ASP A 71 0.97 12.27 -20.52
C ASP A 71 1.34 10.93 -19.85
N ALA A 72 2.61 10.74 -19.47
CA ALA A 72 3.04 9.56 -18.73
C ALA A 72 2.40 9.46 -17.34
N ILE A 73 2.21 10.58 -16.63
CA ILE A 73 1.50 10.59 -15.34
C ILE A 73 0.05 10.15 -15.55
N LYS A 74 -0.62 10.69 -16.57
CA LYS A 74 -2.00 10.37 -16.86
C LYS A 74 -2.20 8.88 -17.20
N GLU A 75 -1.32 8.31 -18.02
CA GLU A 75 -1.36 6.87 -18.34
C GLU A 75 -1.22 6.01 -17.07
N ILE A 76 -0.31 6.38 -16.17
CA ILE A 76 -0.13 5.67 -14.90
C ILE A 76 -1.38 5.80 -14.01
N GLU A 77 -2.05 6.94 -14.00
CA GLU A 77 -3.29 7.14 -13.24
C GLU A 77 -4.43 6.26 -13.78
N GLU A 78 -4.58 6.16 -15.11
CA GLU A 78 -5.54 5.26 -15.75
C GLU A 78 -5.26 3.79 -15.39
N GLN A 79 -3.98 3.37 -15.39
CA GLN A 79 -3.59 2.01 -14.98
C GLN A 79 -3.91 1.72 -13.51
N ILE A 80 -3.69 2.69 -12.60
CA ILE A 80 -4.05 2.57 -11.19
C ILE A 80 -5.57 2.44 -11.04
N GLU A 81 -6.35 3.22 -11.79
CA GLU A 81 -7.81 3.16 -11.76
C GLU A 81 -8.33 1.79 -12.23
N GLU A 82 -7.78 1.24 -13.32
CA GLU A 82 -8.13 -0.09 -13.82
C GLU A 82 -7.85 -1.19 -12.78
N LEU A 83 -6.70 -1.13 -12.09
CA LEU A 83 -6.36 -2.07 -11.03
C LEU A 83 -7.31 -1.94 -9.82
N ASN A 84 -7.71 -0.73 -9.46
CA ASN A 84 -8.71 -0.50 -8.41
C ASN A 84 -10.08 -1.07 -8.80
N HIS A 85 -10.50 -0.92 -10.07
CA HIS A 85 -11.72 -1.53 -10.58
C HIS A 85 -11.68 -3.06 -10.44
N LYS A 86 -10.56 -3.70 -10.83
CA LYS A 86 -10.35 -5.14 -10.65
C LYS A 86 -10.43 -5.58 -9.19
N ILE A 87 -9.93 -4.77 -8.26
CA ILE A 87 -10.07 -5.04 -6.82
C ILE A 87 -11.54 -5.05 -6.40
N GLU A 88 -12.33 -4.08 -6.86
CA GLU A 88 -13.76 -4.02 -6.57
C GLU A 88 -14.54 -5.20 -7.17
N GLU A 89 -14.22 -5.62 -8.39
CA GLU A 89 -14.77 -6.85 -8.99
C GLU A 89 -14.48 -8.07 -8.11
N ILE A 90 -13.23 -8.24 -7.65
CA ILE A 90 -12.84 -9.38 -6.81
C ILE A 90 -13.55 -9.36 -5.45
N LYS A 91 -13.70 -8.19 -4.83
CA LYS A 91 -14.45 -8.03 -3.57
C LYS A 91 -15.90 -8.46 -3.73
N ASN A 92 -16.50 -8.16 -4.88
CA ASN A 92 -17.90 -8.45 -5.19
C ASN A 92 -18.16 -9.91 -5.61
N LEU A 93 -17.12 -10.73 -5.82
CA LEU A 93 -17.29 -12.16 -6.09
C LEU A 93 -18.00 -12.83 -4.91
N LYS A 94 -19.12 -13.51 -5.18
CA LYS A 94 -19.88 -14.25 -4.17
C LYS A 94 -19.61 -15.73 -4.29
N TYR A 95 -19.69 -16.42 -3.15
CA TYR A 95 -19.75 -17.87 -3.13
C TYR A 95 -21.12 -18.31 -3.61
N GLU A 96 -21.17 -19.01 -4.74
CA GLU A 96 -22.37 -19.69 -5.22
C GLU A 96 -22.20 -21.19 -4.93
N PRO A 97 -22.95 -21.75 -3.96
CA PRO A 97 -22.92 -23.18 -3.73
C PRO A 97 -23.46 -23.87 -4.98
N GLN A 98 -22.62 -24.60 -5.69
CA GLN A 98 -23.11 -25.48 -6.75
C GLN A 98 -23.88 -26.62 -6.09
N GLU A 99 -25.20 -26.68 -6.30
CA GLU A 99 -25.97 -27.92 -6.15
C GLU A 99 -25.55 -28.87 -7.28
N LYS A 100 -24.36 -29.44 -7.16
CA LYS A 100 -23.98 -30.62 -7.94
C LYS A 100 -23.56 -31.68 -6.96
N ASP A 101 -24.31 -32.77 -6.97
CA ASP A 101 -23.90 -34.04 -6.41
C ASP A 101 -22.45 -34.30 -6.84
N VAL A 102 -21.61 -34.52 -5.83
CA VAL A 102 -20.19 -34.76 -5.95
C VAL A 102 -19.98 -36.08 -6.68
N TYR A 103 -19.74 -36.05 -7.99
CA TYR A 103 -18.91 -37.02 -8.70
C TYR A 103 -18.19 -36.28 -9.84
N ASP A 104 -16.91 -36.60 -10.00
CA ASP A 104 -15.91 -35.95 -10.87
C ASP A 104 -15.37 -34.61 -10.36
N ALA A 105 -14.63 -34.70 -9.24
CA ALA A 105 -13.48 -33.84 -9.05
C ALA A 105 -12.32 -34.41 -9.88
N ASP A 106 -12.12 -33.86 -11.09
CA ASP A 106 -10.83 -33.90 -11.76
C ASP A 106 -9.82 -33.16 -10.86
N TYR A 107 -9.14 -33.94 -10.04
CA TYR A 107 -8.04 -33.52 -9.21
C TYR A 107 -6.83 -33.35 -10.12
N GLU A 108 -6.60 -32.16 -10.66
CA GLU A 108 -5.27 -31.81 -11.20
C GLU A 108 -4.29 -31.79 -10.03
N VAL A 109 -3.64 -32.94 -9.83
CA VAL A 109 -2.44 -33.09 -9.00
C VAL A 109 -1.38 -32.21 -9.63
N TYR A 110 -0.98 -31.13 -8.94
CA TYR A 110 0.28 -30.47 -9.25
C TYR A 110 1.40 -31.47 -8.90
N GLU A 111 1.96 -32.11 -9.92
CA GLU A 111 3.25 -32.78 -9.81
C GLU A 111 4.28 -31.71 -9.41
N TYR A 112 4.75 -31.79 -8.17
CA TYR A 112 5.97 -31.12 -7.79
C TYR A 112 7.10 -31.85 -8.52
N GLU A 113 7.62 -31.26 -9.60
CA GLU A 113 8.92 -31.63 -10.14
C GLU A 113 9.97 -31.25 -9.07
N GLU A 114 10.39 -32.25 -8.31
CA GLU A 114 11.53 -32.15 -7.42
C GLU A 114 12.79 -32.15 -8.29
N ASP A 115 13.19 -30.96 -8.74
CA ASP A 115 14.47 -30.76 -9.42
C ASP A 115 15.61 -31.16 -8.48
N LYS A 116 16.14 -32.36 -8.71
CA LYS A 116 17.46 -32.78 -8.28
C LYS A 116 18.47 -32.23 -9.27
N GLU A 117 19.27 -31.28 -8.82
CA GLU A 117 20.64 -30.97 -9.27
C GLU A 117 21.09 -29.75 -8.42
N GLU A 118 22.30 -29.59 -7.94
CA GLU A 118 23.54 -30.34 -8.00
C GLU A 118 24.47 -29.66 -6.96
N ASN A 119 25.56 -30.32 -6.59
CA ASN A 119 26.61 -29.86 -5.68
C ASN A 119 26.88 -28.34 -5.64
N LEU A 120 26.84 -27.76 -4.44
CA LEU A 120 27.73 -26.66 -4.08
C LEU A 120 28.70 -27.19 -3.01
N GLU A 121 29.83 -27.70 -3.48
CA GLU A 121 31.03 -27.84 -2.65
C GLU A 121 31.52 -26.45 -2.24
N SER A 122 31.66 -26.31 -0.92
CA SER A 122 32.70 -25.57 -0.19
C SER A 122 33.02 -24.14 -0.64
N ASP A 123 32.71 -23.18 0.24
CA ASP A 123 33.80 -22.41 0.81
C ASP A 123 33.57 -22.13 2.30
N ASN A 124 34.64 -22.41 3.03
CA ASN A 124 34.77 -22.47 4.47
C ASN A 124 35.42 -21.16 4.92
N GLU A 125 34.65 -20.25 5.54
CA GLU A 125 35.23 -19.16 6.33
C GLU A 125 34.70 -19.18 7.76
N GLU A 126 35.64 -19.38 8.67
CA GLU A 126 35.51 -19.47 10.11
C GLU A 126 34.74 -18.27 10.70
N ILE A 127 33.62 -18.55 11.36
CA ILE A 127 33.03 -17.62 12.32
C ILE A 127 33.84 -17.73 13.60
N LYS A 128 34.75 -16.78 13.84
CA LYS A 128 35.34 -16.56 15.17
C LYS A 128 34.31 -15.84 16.04
N GLN A 129 33.77 -16.58 17.00
CA GLN A 129 33.22 -16.01 18.23
C GLN A 129 34.38 -15.43 19.02
N ASP A 130 34.32 -14.13 19.34
CA ASP A 130 35.02 -13.59 20.50
C ASP A 130 34.13 -12.55 21.19
N GLU A 131 33.74 -12.94 22.40
CA GLU A 131 33.58 -12.15 23.63
C GLU A 131 32.61 -10.96 23.66
N VAL A 132 31.46 -11.27 24.25
CA VAL A 132 30.63 -10.37 25.06
C VAL A 132 31.48 -9.82 26.20
N ASP A 133 31.69 -8.51 26.24
CA ASP A 133 32.08 -7.82 27.47
C ASP A 133 31.14 -6.67 27.81
N LYS A 134 30.79 -6.66 29.09
CA LYS A 134 29.90 -5.73 29.78
C LYS A 134 30.63 -4.42 30.06
N GLU A 135 29.93 -3.30 29.94
CA GLU A 135 30.00 -2.11 30.82
C GLU A 135 28.90 -1.15 30.37
N GLU A 136 27.74 -1.08 31.05
CA GLU A 136 27.41 -0.22 32.19
C GLU A 136 27.65 1.31 31.98
N LYS A 137 26.57 2.06 32.26
CA LYS A 137 26.43 3.52 32.54
C LYS A 137 26.19 4.41 31.32
N SER A 138 25.31 5.41 31.36
CA SER A 138 24.49 5.96 32.44
C SER A 138 23.25 6.63 31.86
N PHE A 139 22.15 6.46 32.60
CA PHE A 139 20.90 7.17 32.45
C PHE A 139 21.12 8.59 33.03
N ASP A 140 21.23 9.60 32.18
CA ASP A 140 21.18 10.99 32.64
C ASP A 140 19.72 11.48 32.57
N ASN A 141 19.12 11.46 33.74
CA ASN A 141 17.88 12.09 34.11
C ASN A 141 18.23 13.42 34.78
N ASP A 142 17.95 14.55 34.13
CA ASP A 142 17.73 15.81 34.85
C ASP A 142 16.88 16.80 34.04
N ASN A 143 15.63 16.96 34.51
CA ASN A 143 14.88 18.20 34.75
C ASN A 143 15.20 19.46 33.91
N ASN A 144 14.19 20.05 33.25
CA ASN A 144 13.34 21.09 33.87
C ASN A 144 12.23 21.56 32.90
N PRO A 145 11.03 21.98 33.38
CA PRO A 145 9.87 22.36 32.59
C PRO A 145 9.72 23.87 32.44
N GLU A 146 9.26 24.34 31.28
CA GLU A 146 8.65 25.67 31.12
C GLU A 146 7.48 25.56 30.12
N GLU A 147 6.31 25.15 30.62
CA GLU A 147 5.03 25.53 30.03
C GLU A 147 4.60 26.84 30.71
N GLU A 148 4.91 27.98 30.08
CA GLU A 148 4.31 29.26 30.46
C GLU A 148 3.03 29.46 29.64
N ASN A 149 1.91 29.16 30.30
CA ASN A 149 0.58 29.57 29.89
C ASN A 149 0.48 31.10 29.91
N VAL A 150 0.19 31.71 28.76
CA VAL A 150 -0.39 33.06 28.69
C VAL A 150 -1.68 32.99 27.88
N GLU A 151 -2.76 32.58 28.55
CA GLU A 151 -4.11 33.05 28.23
C GLU A 151 -4.29 34.42 28.89
N ALA A 152 -4.50 35.47 28.09
CA ALA A 152 -5.45 36.55 28.39
C ALA A 152 -5.45 37.62 27.27
N GLU A 153 -6.58 37.64 26.57
CA GLU A 153 -7.40 38.84 26.31
C GLU A 153 -6.88 40.03 25.47
N LYS A 154 -7.81 40.47 24.60
CA LYS A 154 -8.05 41.82 24.04
C LYS A 154 -7.41 42.17 22.69
N SER A 155 -8.23 42.06 21.64
CA SER A 155 -8.70 43.25 20.92
C SER A 155 -9.93 42.93 20.09
N GLU A 156 -11.11 43.03 20.72
CA GLU A 156 -12.28 43.57 20.03
C GLU A 156 -12.00 45.05 19.77
N GLU A 157 -11.81 45.44 18.52
CA GLU A 157 -12.06 46.82 18.03
C GLU A 157 -11.78 46.90 16.53
N ASP A 158 -12.66 46.35 15.68
CA ASP A 158 -12.82 46.85 14.30
C ASP A 158 -14.17 46.48 13.64
N LYS A 159 -15.27 46.63 14.39
CA LYS A 159 -16.64 46.56 13.85
C LYS A 159 -17.27 47.94 13.60
N THR A 160 -16.51 49.01 13.73
CA THR A 160 -16.91 50.39 13.38
C THR A 160 -16.68 50.66 11.89
N LYS A 161 -17.40 49.93 11.03
CA LYS A 161 -17.59 50.31 9.62
C LYS A 161 -19.04 50.13 9.13
N LYS A 162 -19.99 50.11 10.07
CA LYS A 162 -21.44 50.08 9.80
C LYS A 162 -22.14 51.44 9.95
N GLU A 163 -21.39 52.55 9.96
CA GLU A 163 -21.94 53.93 10.04
C GLU A 163 -21.55 54.82 8.84
N MET A 164 -21.23 54.23 7.67
CA MET A 164 -21.01 54.99 6.42
C MET A 164 -21.98 54.63 5.30
N GLU A 165 -23.19 54.16 5.63
CA GLU A 165 -24.27 53.95 4.64
C GLU A 165 -25.58 54.70 4.97
N GLU A 166 -25.55 55.64 5.91
CA GLU A 166 -26.64 56.61 6.08
C GLU A 166 -26.08 58.04 6.18
N LYS A 167 -25.69 58.60 5.04
CA LYS A 167 -25.71 60.05 4.78
C LYS A 167 -25.71 60.35 3.29
#